data_AF-A0A5R1NVZ9-F1
#
_entry.id   AF-A0A5R1NVZ9-F1
#
_cell.length_a   1.000
_cell.length_b   1.000
_cell.length_c   1.000
_cell.angle_alpha   90.00
_cell.angle_beta   90.00
_cell.angle_gamma   90.00
#
_symmetry.space_group_name_H-M   'P 1'
#
loop_
_entity.id
_entity.type
_entity.pdbx_description
1 polymer ?
#
loop_
_entity_poly.entity_id
_entity_poly.type
_entity_poly.pdbx_seq_one_letter_code
_entity_poly.pdbx_strand_id
1 'polypeptide(L)' 'MSSRRPGAVRYGCAGVTEVGGQFADINDLEALATLIANGEIVLLIDRVFPLDQVQDAYRYLMAGHLRGKVVLATR' A
#
# COMPACT_ATOMS: atom_id res chain seq x y z
N MET A 1 32.63 -10.74 -10.57
CA MET A 1 31.86 -9.75 -11.36
C MET A 1 30.53 -10.40 -11.75
N SER A 2 29.51 -10.34 -10.88
CA SER A 2 28.19 -10.93 -11.17
C SER A 2 27.15 -9.82 -11.17
N SER A 3 26.69 -9.48 -12.37
CA SER A 3 25.69 -8.45 -12.64
C SER A 3 24.34 -8.85 -12.06
N ARG A 4 23.93 -8.22 -10.96
CA ARG A 4 22.54 -8.27 -10.48
C ARG A 4 21.69 -7.37 -11.38
N ARG A 5 20.83 -7.98 -12.19
CA ARG A 5 19.77 -7.26 -12.91
C ARG A 5 18.60 -7.05 -11.93
N PRO A 6 18.11 -5.82 -11.72
CA PRO A 6 16.92 -5.59 -10.92
C PRO A 6 15.69 -6.15 -11.66
N GLY A 7 14.85 -6.87 -10.93
CA GLY A 7 13.64 -7.51 -11.45
C GLY A 7 12.68 -6.48 -12.04
N ALA A 8 12.39 -6.63 -13.33
CA ALA A 8 11.43 -5.80 -14.03
C ALA A 8 10.01 -6.08 -13.51
N VAL A 9 9.49 -5.20 -12.66
CA VAL A 9 8.08 -5.22 -12.25
C VAL A 9 7.24 -4.67 -13.39
N ARG A 10 6.38 -5.52 -13.96
CA ARG A 10 5.41 -5.12 -14.99
C ARG A 10 4.21 -4.47 -14.32
N TYR A 11 4.01 -3.18 -14.54
CA TYR A 11 2.79 -2.48 -14.12
C TYR A 11 1.63 -2.90 -15.04
N GLY A 12 0.89 -3.93 -14.66
CA GLY A 12 -0.43 -4.23 -15.20
C GLY A 12 -1.49 -3.36 -14.53
N CYS A 13 -2.56 -3.03 -15.25
CA CYS A 13 -3.67 -2.20 -14.76
C CYS A 13 -4.63 -2.91 -13.78
N ALA A 14 -4.19 -3.99 -13.14
CA ALA A 14 -4.91 -4.60 -12.03
C ALA A 14 -4.40 -3.95 -10.74
N GLY A 15 -5.30 -3.39 -9.93
CA GLY A 15 -4.93 -2.88 -8.61
C GLY A 15 -4.13 -3.92 -7.82
N VAL A 16 -3.21 -3.46 -6.98
CA VAL A 16 -2.32 -4.34 -6.21
C VAL A 16 -3.16 -5.21 -5.26
N THR A 17 -3.38 -6.46 -5.64
CA THR A 17 -3.97 -7.52 -4.81
C THR A 17 -2.91 -8.26 -3.97
N GLU A 18 -1.64 -7.91 -4.14
CA GLU A 18 -0.51 -8.44 -3.37
C GLU A 18 -0.22 -7.63 -2.10
N VAL A 19 0.38 -8.30 -1.13
CA VAL A 19 0.93 -7.67 0.08
C VAL A 19 2.08 -6.74 -0.33
N GLY A 20 2.23 -5.60 0.36
CA GLY A 20 3.39 -4.72 0.18
C GLY A 20 4.69 -5.53 0.22
N GLY A 21 5.61 -5.22 -0.70
CA GLY A 21 6.71 -6.10 -1.09
C GLY A 21 7.42 -6.76 0.08
N GLN A 22 7.51 -8.10 0.04
CA GLN A 22 8.16 -8.96 1.04
C GLN A 22 9.68 -8.73 1.20
N PHE A 23 10.22 -7.68 0.56
CA PHE A 23 11.64 -7.33 0.48
C PHE A 23 11.95 -5.92 1.00
N ALA A 24 10.99 -5.21 1.59
CA ALA A 24 11.23 -3.90 2.17
C ALA A 24 11.87 -4.03 3.57
N ASP A 25 12.96 -3.30 3.80
CA ASP A 25 13.60 -3.17 5.11
C ASP A 25 12.98 -2.02 5.91
N ILE A 26 13.22 -1.98 7.23
CA ILE A 26 12.70 -0.92 8.12
C ILE A 26 13.12 0.48 7.63
N ASN A 27 14.33 0.61 7.08
CA ASN A 27 14.85 1.87 6.55
C ASN A 27 14.06 2.36 5.33
N ASP A 28 13.50 1.45 4.52
CA ASP A 28 12.67 1.82 3.37
C ASP A 28 11.35 2.44 3.84
N LEU A 29 10.79 1.93 4.94
CA LEU A 29 9.58 2.47 5.55
C LEU A 29 9.82 3.87 6.14
N GLU A 30 10.96 4.09 6.80
CA GLU A 30 11.34 5.40 7.34
C GLU A 30 11.54 6.44 6.23
N ALA A 31 12.23 6.05 5.15
CA ALA A 31 12.40 6.90 3.97
C ALA A 31 11.03 7.26 3.36
N LEU A 32 10.15 6.27 3.19
CA LEU A 32 8.81 6.46 2.65
C LEU A 32 7.94 7.36 3.55
N ALA A 33 8.04 7.22 4.87
CA ALA A 33 7.35 8.09 5.83
C ALA A 33 7.82 9.55 5.73
N THR A 34 9.13 9.77 5.56
CA THR A 34 9.71 11.11 5.38
C THR A 34 9.20 11.77 4.11
N LEU A 35 9.16 11.04 2.99
CA LEU A 35 8.63 11.54 1.72
C LEU A 35 7.15 11.89 1.80
N ILE A 36 6.36 11.11 2.55
CA ILE A 36 4.94 11.43 2.81
C ILE A 36 4.83 12.69 3.67
N ALA A 37 5.64 12.80 4.74
CA ALA A 37 5.62 13.95 5.64
C ALA A 37 6.00 15.26 4.93
N ASN A 38 6.95 15.19 3.99
CA ASN A 38 7.36 16.32 3.15
C ASN A 38 6.34 16.66 2.05
N GLY A 39 5.31 15.83 1.84
CA GLY A 39 4.33 16.00 0.76
C GLY A 39 4.84 15.62 -0.63
N GLU A 40 6.01 14.99 -0.72
CA GLU A 40 6.60 14.51 -1.98
C GLU A 40 5.87 13.25 -2.50
N ILE A 41 5.30 12.46 -1.58
CA ILE A 41 4.43 11.32 -1.89
C ILE A 41 3.06 11.53 -1.25
N VAL A 42 2.01 11.46 -2.06
CA VAL A 42 0.63 11.47 -1.56
C VAL A 42 0.17 10.03 -1.35
N LEU A 43 -0.05 9.65 -0.10
CA LEU A 43 -0.69 8.38 0.24
C LEU A 43 -2.20 8.46 -0.04
N LEU A 44 -2.64 7.89 -1.16
CA LEU A 44 -4.05 7.82 -1.51
C LEU A 44 -4.78 6.87 -0.55
N ILE A 45 -5.60 7.43 0.33
CA ILE A 45 -6.54 6.70 1.19
C ILE A 45 -7.89 6.68 0.49
N ASP A 46 -8.34 5.50 0.11
CA ASP A 46 -9.60 5.31 -0.60
C ASP A 46 -10.80 5.37 0.37
N ARG A 47 -10.66 4.71 1.53
CA ARG A 47 -11.66 4.74 2.60
C ARG A 47 -11.04 4.43 3.96
N VAL A 48 -11.62 5.03 5.00
CA VAL A 48 -11.33 4.73 6.40
C VAL A 48 -12.56 4.08 7.03
N PHE A 49 -12.39 2.92 7.67
CA PHE A 49 -13.42 2.25 8.45
C PHE A 49 -13.02 2.25 9.92
N PRO A 50 -13.96 2.39 10.86
CA PRO A 50 -13.65 2.18 12.27
C PRO A 50 -13.36 0.68 12.52
N LEU A 51 -12.62 0.38 13.58
CA LEU A 51 -12.12 -0.97 13.87
C LEU A 51 -13.24 -2.00 14.08
N ASP A 52 -14.41 -1.59 14.55
CA ASP A 52 -15.60 -2.44 14.68
C ASP A 52 -16.18 -2.87 13.31
N GLN A 53 -15.86 -2.14 12.24
CA GLN A 53 -16.33 -2.40 10.87
C GLN A 53 -15.31 -3.15 10.01
N VAL A 54 -14.41 -3.95 10.62
CA VAL A 54 -13.40 -4.74 9.90
C VAL A 54 -14.03 -5.61 8.80
N GLN A 55 -15.18 -6.24 9.06
CA GLN A 55 -15.83 -7.09 8.07
C GLN A 55 -16.27 -6.29 6.83
N ASP A 56 -16.81 -5.09 7.02
CA ASP A 56 -17.23 -4.21 5.93
C ASP A 56 -16.01 -3.70 5.15
N ALA A 57 -14.91 -3.39 5.84
CA ALA A 57 -13.64 -3.03 5.23
C ALA A 57 -13.10 -4.15 4.32
N TYR A 58 -13.17 -5.41 4.76
CA TYR A 58 -12.79 -6.55 3.94
C TYR A 58 -13.73 -6.77 2.75
N ARG A 59 -15.05 -6.67 2.94
CA ARG A 59 -16.00 -6.77 1.83
C ARG A 59 -15.75 -5.70 0.77
N TYR A 60 -15.48 -4.46 1.21
CA TYR A 60 -15.10 -3.36 0.34
C TYR A 60 -13.78 -3.64 -0.40
N LEU A 61 -12.77 -4.15 0.31
CA LEU A 61 -11.49 -4.50 -0.27
C LEU A 61 -11.61 -5.61 -1.33
N MET A 62 -12.42 -6.62 -1.07
CA MET A 62 -12.66 -7.75 -1.98
C MET A 62 -13.49 -7.38 -3.22
N ALA A 63 -14.27 -6.29 -3.17
CA ALA A 63 -15.05 -5.82 -4.32
C ALA A 63 -14.17 -5.32 -5.50
N GLY A 64 -12.87 -5.12 -5.25
CA GLY A 64 -11.90 -4.68 -6.25
C GLY A 64 -12.06 -3.21 -6.63
N HIS A 65 -11.18 -2.73 -7.52
CA HIS A 65 -11.17 -1.33 -8.03
C HIS A 65 -10.86 -0.22 -7.02
N LEU A 66 -10.24 -0.55 -5.89
CA LEU A 66 -9.77 0.45 -4.92
C LEU A 66 -8.75 1.39 -5.56
N ARG A 67 -8.94 2.70 -5.40
CA ARG A 67 -7.97 3.72 -5.83
C ARG A 67 -7.14 4.19 -4.64
N GLY A 68 -6.48 3.25 -3.97
CA GLY A 68 -5.63 3.56 -2.82
C GLY A 68 -5.61 2.45 -1.77
N LYS A 69 -5.37 2.86 -0.52
CA LYS A 69 -5.37 1.97 0.64
C LYS A 69 -6.64 2.16 1.48
N VAL A 70 -7.12 1.05 2.02
CA VAL A 70 -8.19 1.01 3.02
C VAL A 70 -7.53 1.05 4.40
N VAL A 71 -7.98 1.95 5.27
CA VAL A 71 -7.43 2.14 6.62
C VAL A 71 -8.47 1.75 7.66
N LEU A 72 -8.02 1.08 8.72
CA LEU A 72 -8.80 0.85 9.93
C LEU A 72 -8.41 1.88 10.99
N ALA A 73 -9.39 2.58 11.55
CA ALA A 73 -9.19 3.57 12.60
C ALA A 73 -9.64 3.04 13.96
N THR A 74 -8.83 3.26 14.99
CA THR A 74 -9.08 2.77 16.37
C THR A 74 -9.65 3.85 17.30
N ARG A 75 -10.07 5.00 16.75
CA ARG A 75 -10.47 6.20 17.48
C ARG A 75 -11.92 6.57 17.22
#